data_AF-A0A976DZW7-F1
#
_entry.id   AF-A0A976DZW7-F1
#
_cell.length_a   1.000
_cell.length_b   1.000
_cell.length_c   1.000
_cell.angle_alpha   90.00
_cell.angle_beta   90.00
_cell.angle_gamma   90.00
#
_symmetry.space_group_name_H-M   'P 1'
#
loop_
_entity.id
_entity.type
_entity.pdbx_description
1 polymer ?
#
loop_
_entity_poly.entity_id
_entity_poly.type
_entity_poly.pdbx_seq_one_letter_code
_entity_poly.pdbx_strand_id
1 'polypeptide(L)'
;MLFHSSIRQELARSFVATLVVLITVVLSMMLIRTLGLASRGSVNPRDVFMLMGYAGLGHLSTIMALSLFIAVTNTMSRMYRESEMAVWFASGKGVSSFVSPLLRFAWPILLAIAALSLVV
;
A
#
# COMPACT_ATOMS: atom_id res chain seq x y z
N MET A 1 -23.23 11.58 5.24
CA MET A 1 -22.78 10.20 4.91
C MET A 1 -21.99 10.12 3.60
N LEU A 2 -22.35 10.90 2.56
CA LEU A 2 -21.64 10.92 1.26
C LEU A 2 -20.13 11.21 1.33
N PHE A 3 -19.70 12.17 2.16
CA PHE A 3 -18.28 12.52 2.31
C PHE A 3 -17.39 11.36 2.78
N HIS A 4 -17.87 10.55 3.72
CA HIS A 4 -17.09 9.43 4.27
C HIS A 4 -17.02 8.27 3.29
N SER A 5 -18.09 8.00 2.54
CA SER A 5 -18.09 6.93 1.53
C SER A 5 -17.20 7.28 0.35
N SER A 6 -17.23 8.53 -0.13
CA SER A 6 -16.39 8.97 -1.26
C SER A 6 -14.91 8.88 -0.92
N ILE A 7 -14.49 9.41 0.23
CA ILE A 7 -13.08 9.34 0.68
C ILE A 7 -12.64 7.90 0.85
N ARG A 8 -13.46 7.03 1.46
CA ARG A 8 -13.11 5.63 1.67
C ARG A 8 -12.99 4.86 0.34
N GLN A 9 -13.91 5.09 -0.59
CA GLN A 9 -13.90 4.41 -1.89
C GLN A 9 -12.71 4.86 -2.74
N GLU A 10 -12.32 6.12 -2.61
CA GLU A 10 -11.15 6.66 -3.29
C GLU A 10 -9.84 6.18 -2.68
N LEU A 11 -9.72 6.20 -1.34
CA LEU A 11 -8.60 5.59 -0.62
C LEU A 11 -8.44 4.11 -1.00
N ALA A 12 -9.54 3.36 -1.07
CA ALA A 12 -9.51 1.95 -1.46
C ALA A 12 -9.01 1.76 -2.89
N ARG A 13 -9.48 2.55 -3.85
CA ARG A 13 -9.00 2.48 -5.25
C ARG A 13 -7.52 2.84 -5.36
N SER A 14 -7.10 3.93 -4.71
CA SER A 14 -5.71 4.38 -4.69
C SER A 14 -4.79 3.35 -4.02
N PHE A 15 -5.26 2.73 -2.93
CA PHE A 15 -4.55 1.65 -2.24
C PHE A 15 -4.39 0.41 -3.11
N VAL A 16 -5.47 -0.09 -3.72
CA VAL A 16 -5.38 -1.28 -4.58
C VAL A 16 -4.48 -1.00 -5.79
N ALA A 17 -4.59 0.17 -6.41
CA ALA A 17 -3.73 0.55 -7.53
C ALA A 17 -2.25 0.55 -7.14
N THR A 18 -1.90 1.21 -6.03
CA THR A 18 -0.51 1.28 -5.55
C THR A 18 0.03 -0.06 -5.09
N LEU A 19 -0.80 -0.89 -4.46
CA LEU A 19 -0.45 -2.26 -4.05
C LEU A 19 -0.14 -3.15 -5.24
N VAL A 20 -0.99 -3.14 -6.28
CA VAL A 20 -0.74 -3.90 -7.51
C VAL A 20 0.56 -3.47 -8.18
N VAL A 21 0.82 -2.15 -8.26
CA VAL A 21 2.05 -1.61 -8.84
C VAL A 21 3.27 -2.06 -8.03
N LEU A 22 3.25 -1.91 -6.70
CA LEU A 22 4.38 -2.27 -5.85
C LEU A 22 4.65 -3.78 -5.85
N ILE A 23 3.61 -4.62 -5.79
CA ILE A 23 3.75 -6.07 -5.93
C ILE A 23 4.42 -6.41 -7.25
N THR A 24 3.96 -5.81 -8.35
CA THR A 24 4.53 -6.06 -9.70
C THR A 24 6.01 -5.69 -9.75
N VAL A 25 6.37 -4.51 -9.21
CA VAL A 25 7.75 -4.03 -9.19
C VAL A 25 8.64 -4.91 -8.32
N VAL A 26 8.19 -5.28 -7.12
CA VAL A 26 8.97 -6.13 -6.20
C VAL A 26 9.15 -7.53 -6.77
N LEU A 27 8.09 -8.17 -7.28
CA LEU A 27 8.19 -9.49 -7.89
C LEU A 27 9.14 -9.50 -9.09
N SER A 28 9.11 -8.46 -9.92
CA SER A 28 10.05 -8.32 -11.05
C SER A 28 11.50 -8.20 -10.57
N MET A 29 11.77 -7.34 -9.58
CA MET A 29 13.12 -7.22 -8.99
C MET A 29 13.61 -8.53 -8.36
N MET A 30 12.73 -9.25 -7.66
CA MET A 30 13.06 -10.55 -7.06
C MET A 30 13.35 -11.61 -8.11
N LEU A 31 12.60 -11.63 -9.21
CA LEU A 31 12.83 -12.54 -10.33
C LEU A 31 14.22 -12.27 -10.94
N ILE A 32 14.53 -11.01 -11.24
CA ILE A 32 15.84 -10.62 -11.80
C ILE A 32 16.96 -11.02 -10.84
N ARG A 33 16.79 -10.80 -9.54
CA ARG A 33 17.78 -11.14 -8.51
C ARG A 33 18.02 -12.64 -8.40
N THR A 34 16.94 -13.43 -8.38
CA THR A 34 17.02 -14.90 -8.26
C THR A 34 17.59 -15.55 -9.51
N LEU A 35 17.23 -15.07 -10.71
CA LEU A 35 17.85 -15.50 -11.97
C LEU A 35 19.35 -15.15 -11.99
N GLY A 36 19.73 -13.98 -11.48
CA GLY A 36 21.13 -13.58 -11.34
C GLY A 36 21.92 -14.45 -10.34
N LEU A 37 21.27 -15.03 -9.34
CA LEU A 37 21.88 -15.97 -8.40
C LEU A 37 21.99 -17.38 -8.98
N ALA A 38 21.00 -17.81 -9.77
CA ALA A 38 21.00 -19.08 -10.48
C ALA A 38 22.09 -19.13 -11.56
N SER A 39 22.32 -18.03 -12.30
CA SER A 39 23.39 -17.94 -13.30
C SER A 39 24.79 -18.02 -12.69
N ARG A 40 24.94 -17.66 -11.41
CA ARG A 40 26.18 -17.80 -10.63
C ARG A 40 26.32 -19.17 -9.96
N GLY A 41 25.39 -20.11 -10.20
CA GLY A 41 25.43 -21.48 -9.67
C GLY A 41 25.03 -21.64 -8.21
N SER A 42 24.50 -20.59 -7.56
CA SER A 42 24.21 -20.60 -6.11
C SER A 42 22.81 -21.08 -5.73
N VAL A 43 21.87 -21.17 -6.69
CA VAL A 43 20.46 -21.52 -6.44
C VAL A 43 19.97 -22.47 -7.52
N ASN A 44 19.31 -23.56 -7.13
CA ASN A 44 18.68 -24.50 -8.05
C ASN A 44 17.44 -23.83 -8.69
N PRO A 45 17.34 -23.69 -10.04
CA PRO A 45 16.23 -23.04 -10.71
C PRO A 45 14.84 -23.60 -10.35
N ARG A 46 14.80 -24.86 -9.89
CA ARG A 46 13.58 -25.56 -9.47
C ARG A 46 12.93 -24.96 -8.22
N ASP A 47 13.73 -24.37 -7.34
CA ASP A 47 13.27 -23.84 -6.05
C ASP A 47 13.05 -22.31 -6.08
N VAL A 48 13.35 -21.66 -7.21
CA VAL A 48 13.28 -20.20 -7.35
C VAL A 48 11.88 -19.67 -7.07
N PHE A 49 10.83 -20.31 -7.59
CA PHE A 49 9.45 -19.90 -7.33
C PHE A 49 9.08 -20.00 -5.84
N MET A 50 9.57 -21.03 -5.15
CA MET A 50 9.29 -21.22 -3.72
C MET A 50 10.04 -20.19 -2.87
N LEU A 51 11.30 -19.92 -3.20
CA LEU A 51 12.10 -18.86 -2.59
C LEU A 51 11.50 -17.47 -2.83
N MET A 52 11.01 -17.20 -4.04
CA MET A 52 10.31 -15.96 -4.36
C MET A 52 9.00 -15.82 -3.56
N GLY A 53 8.26 -16.91 -3.35
CA GLY A 53 7.08 -16.92 -2.49
C GLY A 53 7.41 -16.55 -1.05
N TYR A 54 8.42 -17.22 -0.45
CA TYR A 54 8.84 -16.94 0.92
C TYR A 54 9.42 -15.53 1.10
N ALA A 55 10.32 -15.11 0.22
CA ALA A 55 10.89 -13.77 0.31
C ALA A 55 9.85 -12.68 -0.03
N GLY A 56 8.85 -12.98 -0.85
CA GLY A 56 7.72 -12.10 -1.14
C GLY A 56 6.84 -11.88 0.08
N LEU A 57 6.59 -12.93 0.87
CA LEU A 57 5.90 -12.82 2.16
C LEU A 57 6.67 -11.90 3.13
N GLY A 58 8.01 -11.95 3.12
CA GLY A 58 8.84 -11.06 3.92
C GLY A 58 8.75 -9.58 3.53
N HIS A 59 8.48 -9.29 2.26
CA HIS A 59 8.31 -7.92 1.77
C HIS A 59 6.85 -7.44 1.82
N LEU A 60 5.88 -8.32 2.09
CA LEU A 60 4.46 -8.01 2.05
C LEU A 60 4.08 -6.92 3.05
N SER A 61 4.62 -6.97 4.27
CA SER A 61 4.41 -5.96 5.32
C SER A 61 4.88 -4.57 4.86
N THR A 62 6.08 -4.49 4.31
CA THR A 62 6.67 -3.26 3.77
C THR A 62 5.87 -2.72 2.59
N ILE A 63 5.46 -3.59 1.66
CA ILE A 63 4.63 -3.20 0.51
C ILE A 63 3.30 -2.61 0.99
N MET A 64 2.60 -3.29 1.91
CA MET A 64 1.33 -2.79 2.45
C MET A 64 1.49 -1.43 3.13
N ALA A 65 2.56 -1.23 3.91
CA ALA A 65 2.84 0.04 4.56
C ALA A 65 3.07 1.17 3.53
N LEU A 66 3.89 0.92 2.50
CA LEU A 66 4.12 1.87 1.41
C LEU A 66 2.85 2.16 0.61
N SER A 67 2.06 1.15 0.26
CA SER A 67 0.79 1.33 -0.44
C SER A 67 -0.18 2.20 0.36
N LEU A 68 -0.28 1.97 1.67
CA LEU A 68 -1.13 2.79 2.55
C LEU A 68 -0.65 4.24 2.58
N PHE A 69 0.65 4.46 2.74
CA PHE A 69 1.25 5.80 2.73
C PHE A 69 0.98 6.54 1.42
N ILE A 70 1.23 5.88 0.28
CA ILE A 70 1.03 6.50 -1.05
C ILE A 70 -0.46 6.75 -1.28
N ALA A 71 -1.35 5.82 -0.91
CA ALA A 71 -2.79 5.99 -1.10
C ALA A 71 -3.33 7.20 -0.34
N VAL A 72 -2.90 7.37 0.92
CA VAL A 72 -3.27 8.52 1.75
C VAL A 72 -2.74 9.82 1.16
N THR A 73 -1.44 9.87 0.85
CA THR A 73 -0.79 11.07 0.30
C THR A 73 -1.37 11.46 -1.05
N ASN A 74 -1.63 10.50 -1.94
CA ASN A 74 -2.21 10.75 -3.26
C ASN A 74 -3.64 11.28 -3.16
N THR A 75 -4.46 10.72 -2.26
CA THR A 75 -5.83 11.18 -2.02
C THR A 75 -5.82 12.62 -1.47
N MET A 76 -4.96 12.91 -0.49
CA MET A 76 -4.81 14.28 0.04
C MET A 76 -4.32 15.25 -1.03
N SER A 77 -3.28 14.89 -1.77
CA SER A 77 -2.72 15.71 -2.86
C SER A 77 -3.76 16.08 -3.91
N ARG A 78 -4.62 15.13 -4.30
CA ARG A 78 -5.72 15.38 -5.24
C ARG A 78 -6.75 16.34 -4.65
N MET A 79 -7.16 16.16 -3.39
CA MET A 79 -8.10 17.06 -2.71
C MET A 79 -7.57 18.50 -2.57
N TYR A 80 -6.27 18.67 -2.36
CA TYR A 80 -5.62 19.98 -2.36
C TYR A 80 -5.58 20.59 -3.77
N ARG A 81 -5.22 19.78 -4.78
CA ARG A 81 -5.11 20.24 -6.18
C ARG A 81 -6.45 20.62 -6.79
N GLU A 82 -7.51 19.89 -6.47
CA GLU A 82 -8.88 20.17 -6.92
C GLU A 82 -9.58 21.25 -6.08
N SER A 83 -8.86 21.87 -5.13
CA SER A 83 -9.38 22.90 -4.21
C SER A 83 -10.59 22.46 -3.38
N GLU A 84 -10.91 21.16 -3.32
CA GLU A 84 -11.98 20.63 -2.47
C GLU A 84 -11.73 20.97 -1.01
N MET A 85 -10.46 20.92 -0.59
CA MET A 85 -10.06 21.22 0.79
C MET A 85 -10.41 22.65 1.20
N ALA A 86 -10.32 23.63 0.30
CA ALA A 86 -10.75 25.00 0.56
C ALA A 86 -12.27 25.08 0.83
N VAL A 87 -13.07 24.29 0.11
CA VAL A 87 -14.53 24.19 0.32
C VAL A 87 -14.85 23.54 1.67
N TRP A 88 -14.12 22.49 2.06
CA TRP A 88 -14.29 21.82 3.36
C TRP A 88 -13.94 22.75 4.52
N PHE A 89 -12.85 23.51 4.41
CA PHE A 89 -12.46 24.52 5.39
C PHE A 89 -13.49 25.65 5.49
N ALA A 90 -13.99 26.16 4.36
CA ALA A 90 -15.05 27.18 4.33
C ALA A 90 -16.37 26.69 4.94
N SER A 91 -16.63 25.38 4.88
CA SER A 91 -17.78 24.73 5.50
C SER A 91 -17.59 24.42 7.00
N GLY A 92 -16.50 24.90 7.61
CA GLY A 92 -16.20 24.71 9.05
C GLY A 92 -15.68 23.31 9.41
N LYS A 93 -15.37 22.45 8.43
CA LYS A 93 -14.76 21.14 8.69
C LYS A 93 -13.24 21.26 8.69
N GLY A 94 -12.66 21.27 9.89
CA GLY A 94 -11.21 21.24 10.08
C GLY A 94 -10.56 19.93 9.64
N VAL A 95 -9.23 19.94 9.54
CA VAL A 95 -8.38 18.79 9.17
C VAL A 95 -8.61 17.58 10.06
N SER A 96 -8.95 17.79 11.34
CA SER A 96 -9.26 16.72 12.29
C SER A 96 -10.43 15.83 11.86
N SER A 97 -11.37 16.35 11.07
CA SER A 97 -12.51 15.59 10.57
C SER A 97 -12.12 14.52 9.54
N PHE A 98 -10.93 14.64 8.92
CA PHE A 98 -10.37 13.66 8.00
C PHE A 98 -9.67 12.50 8.72
N VAL A 99 -9.20 12.72 9.95
CA VAL A 99 -8.44 11.72 10.72
C VAL A 99 -9.31 10.51 11.05
N SER A 100 -10.55 10.72 11.49
CA SER A 100 -11.48 9.63 11.84
C SER A 100 -11.78 8.66 10.67
N PRO A 101 -12.19 9.13 9.47
CA PRO A 101 -12.40 8.24 8.33
C PRO A 101 -11.10 7.59 7.83
N LEU A 102 -9.97 8.30 7.89
CA LEU A 102 -8.67 7.76 7.51
C LEU A 102 -8.25 6.61 8.43
N LEU A 103 -8.36 6.80 9.75
CA LEU A 103 -8.03 5.78 10.75
C LEU A 103 -8.93 4.55 10.63
N ARG A 104 -10.23 4.73 10.39
CA ARG A 104 -11.15 3.58 10.16
C ARG A 104 -10.76 2.77 8.93
N PHE A 105 -10.25 3.40 7.88
CA PHE A 105 -9.76 2.70 6.69
C PHE A 105 -8.39 2.05 6.94
N ALA A 106 -7.47 2.74 7.62
CA ALA A 106 -6.13 2.26 7.91
C ALA A 106 -6.11 1.11 8.93
N TRP A 107 -7.04 1.09 9.89
CA TRP A 107 -7.09 0.11 10.96
C TRP A 107 -6.98 -1.36 10.51
N PRO A 108 -7.80 -1.87 9.57
CA PRO A 108 -7.66 -3.26 9.11
C PRO A 108 -6.32 -3.53 8.41
N ILE A 109 -5.76 -2.56 7.71
CA ILE A 109 -4.47 -2.68 7.01
C ILE A 109 -3.32 -2.70 8.02
N LEU A 110 -3.38 -1.86 9.05
CA LEU A 110 -2.42 -1.84 10.15
C LEU A 110 -2.43 -3.15 10.95
N LEU A 111 -3.61 -3.72 11.20
CA LEU A 111 -3.72 -5.04 11.82
C LEU A 111 -3.08 -6.14 10.95
N ALA A 112 -3.31 -6.10 9.64
CA ALA A 112 -2.68 -7.05 8.72
C ALA A 112 -1.14 -6.90 8.70
N ILE A 113 -0.63 -5.67 8.68
CA ILE A 113 0.81 -5.39 8.75
C ILE A 113 1.41 -5.89 10.07
N ALA A 114 0.75 -5.61 11.19
CA ALA A 114 1.20 -6.06 12.52
C ALA A 114 1.22 -7.59 12.63
N ALA A 115 0.18 -8.26 12.14
CA ALA A 115 0.13 -9.72 12.09
C ALA A 115 1.25 -10.30 11.22
N LEU A 116 1.47 -9.75 10.02
CA LEU A 116 2.55 -10.18 9.13
C LEU A 116 3.93 -9.96 9.75
N SER A 117 4.14 -8.82 10.43
CA SER A 117 5.42 -8.48 11.07
C SER A 117 5.72 -9.30 12.34
N LEU A 118 4.72 -9.93 12.95
CA LEU A 118 4.92 -10.83 14.09
C LEU A 118 5.17 -12.27 13.64
N VAL A 119 4.72 -12.63 12.43
CA VAL A 119 4.80 -13.99 11.88
C VAL A 119 6.06 -14.20 11.04
N VAL A 120 6.53 -13.16 10.34
CA VAL A 120 7.76 -13.15 9.51
C VAL A 120 8.93 -12.64 10.35
#